data_AF-R6BS17-F1
#
_entry.id   AF-R6BS17-F1
#
_cell.length_a   1.000
_cell.length_b   1.000
_cell.length_c   1.000
_cell.angle_alpha   90.00
_cell.angle_beta   90.00
_cell.angle_gamma   90.00
#
_symmetry.space_group_name_H-M   'P 1'
#
loop_
_entity.id
_entity.type
_entity.pdbx_description
1 polymer ?
#
loop_
_entity_poly.entity_id
_entity_poly.type
_entity_poly.pdbx_seq_one_letter_code
_entity_poly.pdbx_strand_id
1 'polypeptide(L)'
;MTEGISYKKCTYNEEERKMWEKDCRIYRIRQERIKKLAEEKTEENLWQTIVAFQEYPFKTMTGLPFYYKLKIGKNGEWNKELLIDRREKSKSLAWSSIVLAFEKSRKFTGTVNKPKELGDIRGISYIYPILWRFGLIEVPEKVEETMKRKKDEKDSL
;
A
#
# COMPACT_ATOMS: atom_id res chain seq x y z
N MET A 1 41.84 -32.64 24.74
CA MET A 1 41.96 -31.93 23.45
C MET A 1 40.55 -31.53 23.04
N THR A 2 40.17 -30.29 23.31
CA THR A 2 38.83 -29.76 22.99
C THR A 2 38.85 -29.24 21.56
N GLU A 3 38.15 -29.94 20.66
CA GLU A 3 37.96 -29.54 19.27
C GLU A 3 37.17 -28.23 19.23
N GLY A 4 37.79 -27.18 18.70
CA GLY A 4 37.17 -25.88 18.52
C GLY A 4 36.07 -25.98 17.48
N ILE A 5 34.83 -25.69 17.88
CA ILE A 5 33.71 -25.51 16.96
C ILE A 5 34.02 -24.26 16.12
N SER A 6 34.45 -24.47 14.87
CA SER A 6 34.67 -23.41 13.90
C SER A 6 33.31 -22.84 13.51
N TYR A 7 32.93 -21.73 14.14
CA TYR A 7 31.75 -20.98 13.73
C TYR A 7 31.99 -20.47 12.30
N LYS A 8 31.26 -21.05 11.34
CA LYS A 8 31.10 -20.50 10.00
C LYS A 8 30.55 -19.08 10.15
N LYS A 9 31.40 -18.07 10.02
CA LYS A 9 30.98 -16.67 9.87
C LYS A 9 30.08 -16.62 8.64
N CYS A 10 28.77 -16.54 8.85
CA CYS A 10 27.83 -16.21 7.79
C CYS A 10 28.07 -14.74 7.46
N THR A 11 28.94 -14.48 6.49
CA THR A 11 29.14 -13.13 5.97
C THR A 11 27.89 -12.76 5.19
N TYR A 12 26.94 -12.10 5.84
CA TYR A 12 25.83 -11.45 5.13
C TYR A 12 26.43 -10.56 4.05
N ASN A 13 25.95 -10.70 2.81
CA ASN A 13 26.37 -9.80 1.73
C ASN A 13 26.00 -8.37 2.16
N GLU A 14 26.93 -7.42 2.05
CA GLU A 14 26.72 -6.03 2.44
C GLU A 14 25.50 -5.42 1.72
N GLU A 15 25.22 -5.88 0.50
CA GLU A 15 24.05 -5.51 -0.29
C GLU A 15 22.73 -6.00 0.34
N GLU A 16 22.69 -7.26 0.82
CA GLU A 16 21.52 -7.82 1.51
C GLU A 16 21.24 -7.06 2.80
N ARG A 17 22.29 -6.70 3.53
CA ARG A 17 22.17 -5.88 4.75
C ARG A 17 21.60 -4.50 4.44
N LYS A 18 22.14 -3.81 3.43
CA LYS A 18 21.64 -2.50 2.98
C LYS A 18 20.19 -2.57 2.51
N MET A 19 19.81 -3.65 1.82
CA MET A 19 18.42 -3.88 1.40
C MET A 19 17.50 -4.06 2.62
N TRP A 20 17.90 -4.90 3.57
CA TRP A 20 17.14 -5.11 4.80
C TRP A 20 16.97 -3.83 5.63
N GLU A 21 18.04 -3.04 5.78
CA GLU A 21 18.02 -1.76 6.47
C GLU A 21 17.05 -0.77 5.78
N LYS A 22 17.08 -0.71 4.45
CA LYS A 22 16.15 0.09 3.65
C LYS A 22 14.71 -0.35 3.86
N ASP A 23 14.43 -1.65 3.82
CA ASP A 23 13.09 -2.20 4.02
C ASP A 23 12.57 -1.94 5.43
N CYS A 24 13.42 -2.11 6.44
CA CYS A 24 13.12 -1.77 7.83
C CYS A 24 12.79 -0.27 7.99
N ARG A 25 13.57 0.61 7.34
CA ARG A 25 13.33 2.06 7.35
C ARG A 25 12.00 2.41 6.70
N ILE A 26 11.72 1.87 5.51
CA ILE A 26 10.47 2.09 4.79
C ILE A 26 9.27 1.58 5.61
N TYR A 27 9.39 0.40 6.21
CA TYR A 27 8.36 -0.15 7.08
C TYR A 27 8.04 0.79 8.24
N ARG A 28 9.06 1.28 8.96
CA ARG A 28 8.87 2.23 10.07
C ARG A 28 8.18 3.51 9.63
N ILE A 29 8.62 4.10 8.51
CA ILE A 29 7.99 5.32 7.95
C ILE A 29 6.51 5.06 7.65
N ARG A 30 6.17 3.93 7.02
CA ARG A 30 4.79 3.56 6.70
C ARG A 30 3.92 3.42 7.95
N GLN A 31 4.43 2.76 9.00
CA GLN A 31 3.72 2.62 10.28
C GLN A 31 3.49 3.99 10.95
N GLU A 32 4.50 4.86 10.95
CA GLU A 32 4.37 6.21 11.50
C GLU A 32 3.33 7.04 10.75
N ARG A 33 3.28 6.94 9.42
CA ARG A 33 2.29 7.65 8.60
C ARG A 33 0.87 7.13 8.84
N ILE A 34 0.68 5.81 8.93
CA ILE A 34 -0.62 5.23 9.31
C ILE A 34 -1.06 5.75 10.68
N LYS A 35 -0.16 5.76 11.68
CA LYS A 35 -0.47 6.26 13.02
C LYS A 35 -0.92 7.72 12.98
N LYS A 36 -0.16 8.60 12.32
CA LYS A 36 -0.50 10.02 12.17
C LYS A 36 -1.84 10.24 11.46
N LEU A 37 -2.11 9.47 10.40
CA LEU A 37 -3.38 9.53 9.69
C LEU A 37 -4.56 9.03 10.55
N ALA A 38 -4.34 8.04 11.40
CA ALA A 38 -5.36 7.54 12.33
C ALA A 38 -5.70 8.58 13.41
N GLU A 39 -4.67 9.22 13.98
CA GLU A 39 -4.77 10.31 14.96
C GLU A 39 -5.47 11.54 14.37
N GLU A 40 -5.04 11.97 13.18
CA GLU A 40 -5.55 13.15 12.51
C GLU A 40 -5.85 12.85 11.03
N LYS A 41 -7.15 12.69 10.73
CA LYS A 41 -7.68 12.35 9.40
C LYS A 41 -7.76 13.58 8.47
N THR A 42 -6.63 14.24 8.23
CA THR A 42 -6.49 15.37 7.29
C THR A 42 -6.03 14.94 5.91
N GLU A 43 -6.29 15.79 4.90
CA GLU A 43 -5.80 15.58 3.52
C GLU A 43 -4.27 15.58 3.46
N GLU A 44 -3.60 16.40 4.28
CA GLU A 44 -2.13 16.42 4.37
C GLU A 44 -1.57 15.10 4.91
N ASN A 45 -2.12 14.58 6.01
CA ASN A 45 -1.68 13.27 6.53
C ASN A 45 -2.00 12.14 5.55
N LEU A 46 -3.11 12.22 4.81
CA LEU A 46 -3.43 11.29 3.73
C LEU A 46 -2.36 11.36 2.63
N TRP A 47 -2.00 12.56 2.20
CA TRP A 47 -0.99 12.78 1.17
C TRP A 47 0.37 12.20 1.58
N GLN A 48 0.84 12.50 2.79
CA GLN A 48 2.10 11.97 3.33
C GLN A 48 2.08 10.44 3.43
N THR A 49 0.94 9.84 3.74
CA THR A 49 0.77 8.38 3.77
C THR A 49 0.82 7.79 2.38
N ILE A 50 0.17 8.42 1.40
CA ILE A 50 0.20 8.00 0.00
C ILE A 50 1.63 8.04 -0.55
N VAL A 51 2.41 9.08 -0.24
CA VAL A 51 3.83 9.17 -0.61
C VAL A 51 4.63 8.01 0.00
N ALA A 52 4.45 7.71 1.29
CA ALA A 52 5.17 6.62 1.96
C ALA A 52 4.83 5.21 1.43
N PHE A 53 3.66 5.04 0.82
CA PHE A 53 3.18 3.77 0.27
C PHE A 53 3.41 3.61 -1.24
N GLN A 54 4.16 4.50 -1.88
CA GLN A 54 4.64 4.24 -3.24
C GLN A 54 5.34 2.88 -3.33
N GLU A 55 5.13 2.20 -4.46
CA GLU A 55 5.69 0.87 -4.76
C GLU A 55 5.32 -0.23 -3.74
N TYR A 56 4.38 0.03 -2.82
CA TYR A 56 3.84 -1.01 -1.95
C TYR A 56 2.99 -2.00 -2.77
N PRO A 57 3.14 -3.32 -2.57
CA PRO A 57 2.38 -4.33 -3.30
C PRO A 57 0.96 -4.41 -2.73
N PHE A 58 0.01 -3.76 -3.39
CA PHE A 58 -1.41 -3.88 -3.10
C PHE A 58 -2.06 -4.98 -3.92
N LYS A 59 -3.23 -5.42 -3.46
CA LYS A 59 -4.15 -6.29 -4.21
C LYS A 59 -5.55 -5.70 -4.17
N THR A 60 -6.27 -5.71 -5.28
CA THR A 60 -7.69 -5.32 -5.28
C THR A 60 -8.53 -6.34 -4.50
N MET A 61 -9.80 -6.01 -4.25
CA MET A 61 -10.78 -6.94 -3.68
C MET A 61 -10.85 -8.29 -4.43
N THR A 62 -10.54 -8.31 -5.73
CA THR A 62 -10.52 -9.53 -6.56
C THR A 62 -9.15 -10.21 -6.61
N GLY A 63 -8.18 -9.75 -5.83
CA GLY A 63 -6.83 -10.30 -5.77
C GLY A 63 -5.88 -9.83 -6.88
N LEU A 64 -6.28 -8.85 -7.72
CA LEU A 64 -5.40 -8.33 -8.78
C LEU A 64 -4.25 -7.53 -8.15
N PRO A 65 -2.98 -7.94 -8.30
CA PRO A 65 -1.86 -7.20 -7.74
C PRO A 65 -1.62 -5.92 -8.51
N PHE A 66 -1.24 -4.86 -7.78
CA PHE A 66 -0.80 -3.60 -8.34
C PHE A 66 0.11 -2.87 -7.36
N TYR A 67 0.85 -1.91 -7.88
CA TYR A 67 1.49 -0.86 -7.09
C TYR A 67 1.28 0.47 -7.79
N TYR A 68 1.62 1.56 -7.13
CA TYR A 68 1.54 2.88 -7.74
C TYR A 68 2.81 3.68 -7.59
N LYS A 69 3.00 4.60 -8.54
CA LYS A 69 4.00 5.66 -8.48
C LYS A 69 3.29 7.00 -8.62
N LEU A 70 3.72 7.98 -7.84
CA LEU A 70 3.26 9.34 -7.99
C LEU A 70 3.95 9.98 -9.20
N LYS A 71 3.20 10.78 -9.94
CA LYS A 71 3.71 11.47 -11.13
C LYS A 71 4.27 12.84 -10.75
N ILE A 72 5.54 13.07 -11.07
CA ILE A 72 6.18 14.37 -10.94
C ILE A 72 5.97 15.14 -12.26
N GLY A 73 5.53 16.39 -12.14
CA GLY A 73 5.39 17.35 -13.24
C GLY A 73 6.73 17.81 -13.77
N LYS A 74 6.71 18.44 -14.95
CA LYS A 74 7.94 18.97 -15.56
C LYS A 74 8.59 20.08 -14.72
N ASN A 75 7.84 20.69 -13.82
CA ASN A 75 8.28 21.71 -12.87
C ASN A 75 8.79 21.14 -11.52
N GLY A 76 8.85 19.82 -11.36
CA GLY A 76 9.24 19.17 -10.10
C GLY A 76 8.13 19.08 -9.05
N GLU A 77 6.95 19.63 -9.33
CA GLU A 77 5.79 19.52 -8.44
C GLU A 77 5.02 18.21 -8.70
N TRP A 78 4.36 17.70 -7.67
CA TRP A 78 3.50 16.52 -7.84
C TRP A 78 2.26 16.89 -8.65
N ASN A 79 2.03 16.18 -9.76
CA ASN A 79 0.84 16.35 -10.59
C ASN A 79 -0.46 15.86 -9.91
N LYS A 80 -0.40 15.51 -8.62
CA LYS A 80 -1.53 14.96 -7.86
C LYS A 80 -2.20 13.78 -8.59
N GLU A 81 -1.38 12.90 -9.16
CA GLU A 81 -1.81 11.70 -9.88
C GLU A 81 -1.01 10.48 -9.43
N LEU A 82 -1.70 9.36 -9.24
CA LEU A 82 -1.11 8.05 -8.96
C LEU A 82 -1.18 7.19 -10.21
N LEU A 83 -0.03 6.86 -10.76
CA LEU A 83 0.11 5.90 -11.85
C LEU A 83 0.07 4.49 -11.28
N ILE A 84 -1.04 3.81 -11.50
CA ILE A 84 -1.23 2.39 -11.21
C ILE A 84 -0.49 1.59 -12.27
N ASP A 85 0.51 0.85 -11.83
CA ASP A 85 1.21 -0.10 -12.67
C ASP A 85 0.48 -1.45 -12.63
N ARG A 86 0.09 -1.91 -13.82
CA ARG A 86 -0.49 -3.23 -14.06
C ARG A 86 0.07 -3.75 -15.38
N ARG A 87 0.37 -5.05 -15.42
CA ARG A 87 1.09 -5.83 -16.46
C ARG A 87 0.96 -5.45 -17.95
N GLU A 88 0.00 -4.63 -18.40
CA GLU A 88 -0.15 -4.27 -19.82
C GLU A 88 -0.66 -2.84 -20.12
N LYS A 89 -1.36 -2.15 -19.21
CA LYS A 89 -1.85 -0.76 -19.43
C LYS A 89 -1.93 0.00 -18.11
N SER A 90 -1.04 0.96 -17.90
CA SER A 90 -1.05 1.81 -16.71
C SER A 90 -2.34 2.63 -16.65
N LYS A 91 -2.94 2.74 -15.46
CA LYS A 91 -4.10 3.62 -15.21
C LYS A 91 -3.66 4.75 -14.31
N SER A 92 -4.16 5.97 -14.53
CA SER A 92 -3.96 7.07 -13.59
C SER A 92 -5.16 7.22 -12.67
N LEU A 93 -4.92 7.40 -11.37
CA LEU A 93 -5.91 7.84 -10.39
C LEU A 93 -5.64 9.30 -10.06
N ALA A 94 -6.64 10.15 -10.25
CA ALA A 94 -6.57 11.54 -9.82
C ALA A 94 -6.62 11.62 -8.30
N TRP A 95 -5.85 12.54 -7.72
CA TRP A 95 -5.90 12.86 -6.30
C TRP A 95 -7.30 13.21 -5.81
N SER A 96 -8.06 13.94 -6.62
CA SER A 96 -9.46 14.28 -6.31
C SER A 96 -10.34 13.05 -6.08
N SER A 97 -10.09 11.94 -6.80
CA SER A 97 -10.81 10.68 -6.58
C SER A 97 -10.43 10.05 -5.23
N ILE A 98 -9.17 10.18 -4.81
CA ILE A 98 -8.67 9.67 -3.53
C ILE A 98 -9.22 10.50 -2.38
N VAL A 99 -9.19 11.83 -2.49
CA VAL A 99 -9.78 12.75 -1.49
C VAL A 99 -11.28 12.49 -1.35
N LEU A 100 -12.01 12.35 -2.46
CA LEU A 100 -13.44 12.04 -2.42
C LEU A 100 -13.71 10.70 -1.72
N ALA A 101 -12.95 9.65 -2.05
CA ALA A 101 -13.09 8.35 -1.40
C ALA A 101 -12.72 8.41 0.09
N PHE A 102 -11.72 9.21 0.45
CA PHE A 102 -11.33 9.47 1.83
C PHE A 102 -12.44 10.16 2.62
N GLU A 103 -13.02 11.23 2.10
CA GLU A 103 -14.16 11.90 2.74
C GLU A 103 -15.36 10.98 2.93
N LYS A 104 -15.63 10.12 1.95
CA LYS A 104 -16.68 9.10 2.03
C LYS A 104 -16.36 8.07 3.11
N SER A 105 -15.12 7.58 3.18
CA SER A 105 -14.70 6.63 4.22
C SER A 105 -14.85 7.18 5.63
N ARG A 106 -14.52 8.46 5.86
CA ARG A 106 -14.65 9.12 7.17
C ARG A 106 -16.09 9.22 7.67
N LYS A 107 -17.06 9.23 6.75
CA LYS A 107 -18.50 9.32 7.04
C LYS A 107 -19.18 7.94 7.06
N PHE A 108 -18.50 6.92 6.56
CA PHE A 108 -19.04 5.57 6.49
C PHE A 108 -18.96 4.91 7.86
N THR A 109 -20.02 4.21 8.26
CA THR A 109 -20.06 3.43 9.50
C THR A 109 -20.23 1.95 9.17
N GLY A 110 -19.47 1.11 9.88
CA GLY A 110 -19.46 -0.34 9.67
C GLY A 110 -18.56 -0.81 8.52
N THR A 111 -18.80 -2.04 8.08
CA THR A 111 -17.96 -2.74 7.09
C THR A 111 -18.32 -2.36 5.67
N VAL A 112 -17.34 -1.94 4.87
CA VAL A 112 -17.51 -1.65 3.45
C VAL A 112 -17.35 -2.97 2.68
N ASN A 113 -18.43 -3.57 2.22
CA ASN A 113 -18.39 -4.89 1.59
C ASN A 113 -17.84 -4.85 0.16
N LYS A 114 -18.07 -3.73 -0.55
CA LYS A 114 -17.68 -3.55 -1.94
C LYS A 114 -17.21 -2.12 -2.20
N PRO A 115 -16.24 -1.90 -3.12
CA PRO A 115 -15.75 -0.56 -3.46
C PRO A 115 -16.84 0.47 -3.77
N LYS A 116 -17.91 0.05 -4.47
CA LYS A 116 -19.01 0.94 -4.90
C LYS A 116 -19.86 1.50 -3.74
N GLU A 117 -19.77 0.93 -2.54
CA GLU A 117 -20.46 1.47 -1.35
C GLU A 117 -19.85 2.81 -0.90
N LEU A 118 -18.60 3.07 -1.25
CA LEU A 118 -17.95 4.38 -1.03
C LEU A 118 -18.38 5.43 -2.09
N GLY A 119 -19.14 5.02 -3.09
CA GLY A 119 -19.64 5.86 -4.18
C GLY A 119 -19.14 5.45 -5.56
N ASP A 120 -19.74 6.05 -6.59
CA ASP A 120 -19.31 5.90 -7.97
C ASP A 120 -18.10 6.80 -8.27
N ILE A 121 -16.93 6.33 -7.82
CA ILE A 121 -15.67 7.05 -7.92
C ILE A 121 -14.77 6.35 -8.95
N ARG A 122 -14.20 7.14 -9.87
CA ARG A 122 -13.28 6.60 -10.87
C ARG A 122 -12.08 5.93 -10.20
N GLY A 123 -11.90 4.65 -10.50
CA GLY A 123 -10.77 3.87 -9.97
C GLY A 123 -10.93 3.43 -8.52
N ILE A 124 -12.15 3.49 -7.96
CA ILE A 124 -12.45 3.05 -6.59
C ILE A 124 -11.99 1.61 -6.28
N SER A 125 -11.92 0.74 -7.28
CA SER A 125 -11.41 -0.63 -7.13
C SER A 125 -9.94 -0.70 -6.66
N TYR A 126 -9.15 0.33 -6.98
CA TYR A 126 -7.75 0.46 -6.55
C TYR A 126 -7.62 1.30 -5.28
N ILE A 127 -8.54 2.25 -5.06
CA ILE A 127 -8.55 3.09 -3.86
C ILE A 127 -9.03 2.29 -2.63
N TYR A 128 -10.00 1.40 -2.82
CA TYR A 128 -10.55 0.55 -1.77
C TYR A 128 -9.48 -0.22 -0.94
N PRO A 129 -8.56 -1.00 -1.55
CA PRO A 129 -7.50 -1.66 -0.78
C PRO A 129 -6.50 -0.68 -0.15
N ILE A 130 -6.33 0.54 -0.69
CA ILE A 130 -5.49 1.58 -0.10
C ILE A 130 -6.13 2.09 1.20
N LEU A 131 -7.43 2.42 1.16
CA LEU A 131 -8.18 2.86 2.33
C LEU A 131 -8.18 1.81 3.43
N TRP A 132 -8.42 0.54 3.07
CA TRP A 132 -8.34 -0.57 4.02
C TRP A 132 -6.94 -0.69 4.62
N ARG A 133 -5.88 -0.63 3.79
CA ARG A 133 -4.49 -0.72 4.28
C ARG A 133 -4.14 0.42 5.23
N PHE A 134 -4.75 1.59 5.06
CA PHE A 134 -4.55 2.76 5.90
C PHE A 134 -5.42 2.74 7.15
N GLY A 135 -6.26 1.72 7.35
CA GLY A 135 -7.17 1.61 8.50
C GLY A 135 -8.32 2.62 8.44
N LEU A 136 -8.66 3.11 7.25
CA LEU A 136 -9.73 4.09 7.05
C LEU A 136 -11.11 3.44 6.85
N ILE A 137 -11.13 2.15 6.49
CA ILE A 137 -12.34 1.35 6.35
C ILE A 137 -12.09 -0.06 6.90
N GLU A 138 -13.15 -0.67 7.39
CA GLU A 138 -13.20 -2.10 7.65
C GLU A 138 -13.78 -2.83 6.44
N VAL A 139 -13.32 -4.05 6.20
CA VAL A 139 -13.76 -4.90 5.08
C VAL A 139 -14.06 -6.30 5.60
N PRO A 140 -14.87 -7.11 4.90
CA PRO A 140 -15.15 -8.48 5.32
C PRO A 140 -13.87 -9.32 5.34
N GLU A 141 -13.77 -10.26 6.29
CA GLU A 141 -12.61 -11.14 6.47
C GLU A 141 -12.15 -11.80 5.16
N LYS A 142 -13.09 -12.37 4.39
CA LYS A 142 -12.81 -12.99 3.08
C LYS A 142 -12.17 -12.02 2.07
N VAL A 143 -12.57 -10.76 2.10
CA VAL A 143 -12.01 -9.71 1.23
C VAL A 143 -10.61 -9.32 1.72
N GLU A 144 -10.45 -9.17 3.04
CA GLU A 144 -9.16 -8.93 3.67
C GLU A 144 -8.15 -10.04 3.37
N GLU A 145 -8.50 -11.31 3.51
CA GLU A 145 -7.66 -12.46 3.15
C GLU A 145 -7.20 -12.40 1.69
N THR A 146 -8.11 -12.04 0.79
CA THR A 146 -7.81 -11.91 -0.64
C THR A 146 -6.79 -10.79 -0.89
N MET A 147 -6.93 -9.66 -0.18
CA MET A 147 -6.01 -8.53 -0.30
C MET A 147 -4.67 -8.76 0.41
N LYS A 148 -4.64 -9.58 1.47
CA LYS A 148 -3.44 -9.95 2.24
C LYS A 148 -2.59 -11.03 1.59
N ARG A 149 -3.20 -11.94 0.82
CA ARG A 149 -2.53 -13.14 0.28
C ARG A 149 -1.21 -12.75 -0.37
N LYS A 150 -0.11 -13.44 -0.10
CA LYS A 150 1.14 -13.26 -0.86
C LYS A 150 0.96 -13.85 -2.27
N LYS A 151 1.80 -13.45 -3.23
CA LYS A 151 1.86 -14.17 -4.51
C LYS A 151 2.55 -15.51 -4.18
N ASP A 152 2.02 -16.60 -4.70
CA ASP A 152 2.54 -17.97 -4.61
C ASP A 152 1.99 -18.82 -3.45
N GLU A 153 0.91 -19.55 -3.74
CA GLU A 153 0.58 -20.83 -3.10
C GLU A 153 -0.36 -21.73 -3.96
N LYS A 154 -0.68 -21.35 -5.21
CA LYS A 154 -1.65 -22.11 -6.04
C LYS A 154 -1.36 -22.23 -7.54
N ASP A 155 -0.12 -21.97 -7.97
CA ASP A 155 0.31 -22.24 -9.35
C ASP A 155 1.35 -23.38 -9.44
N SER A 156 1.47 -24.22 -8.40
CA SER A 156 2.40 -25.36 -8.33
C SER A 156 1.70 -26.71 -8.12
N LEU A 157 0.46 -26.87 -8.56
CA LEU A 157 -0.28 -28.14 -8.50
C LEU A 157 -0.70 -28.57 -9.91
#